data_AF-A0AAW0GEZ0-F1
#
_entry.id   AF-A0AAW0GEZ0-F1
#
_cell.length_a   1.000
_cell.length_b   1.000
_cell.length_c   1.000
_cell.angle_alpha   90.00
_cell.angle_beta   90.00
_cell.angle_gamma   90.00
#
_symmetry.space_group_name_H-M   'P 1'
#
loop_
_entity.id
_entity.type
_entity.pdbx_description
1 polymer ?
#
loop_
_entity_poly.entity_id
_entity_poly.type
_entity_poly.pdbx_seq_one_letter_code
_entity_poly.pdbx_strand_id
1 'polypeptide(L)'
;MLTTVLAKLAVIAIAAGGVTAKPALTPPTPGKYRIQNLASGLYVDASSSLQTSGNPVIVFTLNTPLSANQEWNVTVNSDRTTTLQSISSFVQHTTANNGNTVVSLNPTTPSPFEIKPAANGVFICIDGCTCFTGSSTSNTQITMEPLTGALNQSWVFQPVGN
;
A
#
# COMPACT_ATOMS: atom_id res chain seq x y z
N MET A 1 -8.08 41.27 -32.89
CA MET A 1 -6.70 40.80 -32.68
C MET A 1 -6.73 39.61 -31.75
N LEU A 2 -6.15 38.52 -32.23
CA LEU A 2 -6.18 37.16 -31.72
C LEU A 2 -4.90 36.91 -30.90
N THR A 3 -4.97 36.32 -29.70
CA THR A 3 -3.92 35.39 -29.25
C THR A 3 -4.36 34.57 -28.02
N THR A 4 -4.70 33.32 -28.31
CA THR A 4 -4.75 32.17 -27.40
C THR A 4 -3.32 31.73 -27.08
N VAL A 5 -3.02 31.34 -25.83
CA VAL A 5 -1.80 30.58 -25.52
C VAL A 5 -2.20 29.26 -24.87
N LEU A 6 -2.27 28.20 -25.68
CA LEU A 6 -2.20 26.82 -25.23
C LEU A 6 -0.74 26.51 -24.89
N ALA A 7 -0.45 26.19 -23.64
CA ALA A 7 0.83 25.58 -23.26
C ALA A 7 0.80 24.09 -23.65
N LYS A 8 1.57 23.74 -24.69
CA LYS A 8 1.88 22.36 -25.06
C LYS A 8 2.90 21.80 -24.07
N LEU A 9 2.53 20.77 -23.31
CA LEU A 9 3.47 19.98 -22.53
C LEU A 9 4.21 19.03 -23.47
N ALA A 10 5.51 19.23 -23.65
CA ALA A 10 6.37 18.34 -24.43
C ALA A 10 6.78 17.14 -23.57
N VAL A 11 6.43 15.93 -24.01
CA VAL A 11 6.95 14.68 -23.46
C VAL A 11 8.26 14.39 -24.18
N ILE A 12 9.38 14.41 -23.44
CA ILE A 12 10.67 13.96 -23.94
C ILE A 12 10.74 12.44 -23.72
N ALA A 13 10.63 11.68 -24.80
CA ALA A 13 10.88 10.23 -24.79
C ALA A 13 12.36 9.98 -25.06
N ILE A 14 13.09 9.44 -24.08
CA ILE A 14 14.45 8.95 -24.25
C ILE A 14 14.35 7.44 -24.56
N ALA A 15 14.79 7.05 -25.76
CA ALA A 15 14.88 5.66 -26.16
C ALA A 15 16.22 5.06 -25.72
N ALA A 16 16.18 4.09 -24.81
CA ALA A 16 17.30 3.22 -24.48
C ALA A 16 16.77 1.81 -24.18
N GLY A 17 17.04 0.86 -25.09
CA GLY A 17 16.82 -0.58 -24.90
C GLY A 17 15.35 -1.01 -24.80
N GLY A 18 14.89 -1.86 -25.71
CA GLY A 18 13.52 -2.38 -25.77
C GLY A 18 13.09 -3.31 -24.63
N VAL A 19 13.19 -2.83 -23.38
CA VAL A 19 12.23 -3.24 -22.36
C VAL A 19 10.97 -2.45 -22.63
N THR A 20 9.96 -3.11 -23.20
CA THR A 20 8.60 -2.56 -23.17
C THR A 20 8.31 -2.34 -21.69
N ALA A 21 8.40 -1.10 -21.21
CA ALA A 21 8.11 -0.78 -19.83
C ALA A 21 6.68 -1.23 -19.60
N LYS A 22 6.52 -2.32 -18.83
CA LYS A 22 5.20 -2.80 -18.45
C LYS A 22 4.47 -1.60 -17.85
N PRO A 23 3.24 -1.29 -18.30
CA PRO A 23 2.51 -0.16 -17.78
C PRO A 23 2.52 -0.24 -16.26
N ALA A 24 3.05 0.81 -15.63
CA ALA A 24 2.97 0.98 -14.19
C ALA A 24 1.50 0.79 -13.79
N LEU A 25 1.23 -0.13 -12.85
CA LEU A 25 -0.14 -0.33 -12.40
C LEU A 25 -0.67 0.99 -11.82
N THR A 26 -1.91 1.33 -12.18
CA THR A 26 -2.57 2.52 -11.69
C THR A 26 -2.76 2.41 -10.18
N PRO A 27 -2.55 3.49 -9.41
CA PRO A 27 -2.96 3.55 -8.01
C PRO A 27 -4.41 3.06 -7.84
N PRO A 28 -4.76 2.42 -6.71
CA PRO A 28 -6.11 1.93 -6.48
C PRO A 28 -7.09 3.10 -6.47
N THR A 29 -8.28 2.88 -7.05
CA THR A 29 -9.42 3.77 -6.84
C THR A 29 -9.93 3.63 -5.40
N PRO A 30 -10.69 4.59 -4.86
CA PRO A 30 -11.38 4.41 -3.59
C PRO A 30 -12.30 3.18 -3.62
N GLY A 31 -12.33 2.41 -2.53
CA GLY A 31 -13.11 1.16 -2.47
C GLY A 31 -12.62 0.21 -1.38
N LYS A 32 -13.16 -1.02 -1.35
CA LYS A 32 -12.77 -2.04 -0.38
C LYS A 32 -11.89 -3.10 -1.04
N TYR A 33 -10.78 -3.45 -0.41
CA TYR A 33 -9.76 -4.32 -0.98
C TYR A 33 -9.20 -5.34 0.01
N ARG A 34 -8.76 -6.49 -0.51
CA ARG A 34 -7.75 -7.34 0.11
C ARG A 34 -6.40 -6.98 -0.49
N ILE A 35 -5.37 -6.87 0.32
CA ILE A 35 -4.05 -6.41 -0.12
C ILE A 35 -3.07 -7.57 0.01
N GLN A 36 -2.56 -8.08 -1.11
CA GLN A 36 -1.70 -9.27 -1.16
C GLN A 36 -0.24 -8.88 -1.41
N ASN A 37 0.69 -9.47 -0.67
CA ASN A 37 2.12 -9.36 -0.93
C ASN A 37 2.52 -10.23 -2.13
N LEU A 38 3.30 -9.69 -3.07
CA LEU A 38 3.68 -10.43 -4.27
C LEU A 38 4.77 -11.48 -4.05
N ALA A 39 5.63 -11.32 -3.05
CA ALA A 39 6.67 -12.32 -2.78
C ALA A 39 6.11 -13.55 -2.07
N SER A 40 5.25 -13.35 -1.07
CA SER A 40 4.78 -14.44 -0.20
C SER A 40 3.37 -14.94 -0.53
N GLY A 41 2.57 -14.17 -1.26
CA GLY A 41 1.15 -14.46 -1.48
C GLY A 41 0.27 -14.27 -0.24
N LEU A 42 0.83 -13.79 0.87
CA LEU A 42 0.12 -13.50 2.11
C LEU A 42 -0.61 -12.14 2.04
N TYR A 43 -1.59 -11.94 2.91
CA TYR A 43 -2.47 -10.78 2.91
C TYR A 43 -2.22 -9.88 4.12
N VAL A 44 -2.41 -8.57 3.93
CA VAL A 44 -2.44 -7.60 5.02
C VAL A 44 -3.63 -7.90 5.94
N ASP A 45 -3.35 -8.12 7.21
CA ASP A 45 -4.31 -8.56 8.22
C ASP A 45 -4.18 -7.72 9.50
N ALA A 46 -5.33 -7.26 10.03
CA ALA A 46 -5.44 -6.71 11.36
C ALA A 46 -5.41 -7.85 12.39
N SER A 47 -4.27 -8.01 13.08
CA SER A 47 -4.00 -9.16 13.94
C SER A 47 -5.13 -9.43 14.93
N SER A 48 -5.58 -10.68 14.96
CA SER A 48 -6.68 -11.15 15.83
C SER A 48 -7.98 -10.34 15.70
N SER A 49 -8.16 -9.61 14.60
CA SER A 49 -9.26 -8.64 14.38
C SER A 49 -9.33 -7.50 15.40
N LEU A 50 -8.34 -7.33 16.27
CA LEU A 50 -8.37 -6.33 17.34
C LEU A 50 -8.22 -4.91 16.77
N GLN A 51 -9.08 -4.00 17.20
CA GLN A 51 -9.16 -2.61 16.70
C GLN A 51 -8.68 -1.61 17.76
N THR A 52 -7.53 -1.89 18.38
CA THR A 52 -6.93 -1.04 19.41
C THR A 52 -5.65 -0.39 18.91
N SER A 53 -5.28 0.75 19.50
CA SER A 53 -4.04 1.45 19.17
C SER A 53 -2.83 0.56 19.39
N GLY A 54 -1.94 0.51 18.40
CA GLY A 54 -0.72 -0.30 18.44
C GLY A 54 -0.92 -1.78 18.11
N ASN A 55 -2.16 -2.25 17.86
CA ASN A 55 -2.38 -3.62 17.41
C ASN A 55 -1.62 -3.84 16.07
N PRO A 56 -0.80 -4.90 15.94
CA PRO A 56 0.03 -5.06 14.75
C PRO A 56 -0.80 -5.33 13.50
N VAL A 57 -0.36 -4.75 12.39
CA VAL A 57 -0.78 -5.18 11.06
C VAL A 57 0.24 -6.19 10.55
N ILE A 58 -0.22 -7.39 10.27
CA ILE A 58 0.61 -8.55 9.94
C ILE A 58 0.39 -8.99 8.50
N VAL A 59 1.31 -9.81 7.99
CA VAL A 59 1.01 -10.69 6.85
C VAL A 59 0.41 -12.00 7.37
N PHE A 60 -0.72 -12.42 6.81
CA PHE A 60 -1.39 -13.65 7.21
C PHE A 60 -1.94 -14.42 5.99
N THR A 61 -2.20 -15.71 6.16
CA THR A 61 -2.90 -16.51 5.13
C THR A 61 -4.31 -15.97 4.90
N LEU A 62 -4.84 -16.09 3.68
CA LEU A 62 -6.22 -15.69 3.41
C LEU A 62 -7.18 -16.45 4.33
N ASN A 63 -8.00 -15.72 5.09
CA ASN A 63 -8.92 -16.32 6.04
C ASN A 63 -10.01 -17.11 5.30
N THR A 64 -10.33 -18.29 5.83
CA THR A 64 -11.42 -19.16 5.34
C THR A 64 -12.27 -19.57 6.54
N PRO A 65 -13.49 -19.04 6.71
CA PRO A 65 -14.18 -18.10 5.82
C PRO A 65 -13.52 -16.71 5.76
N LEU A 66 -13.82 -15.96 4.70
CA LEU A 66 -13.36 -14.59 4.52
C LEU A 66 -13.84 -13.71 5.68
N SER A 67 -12.97 -12.85 6.20
CA SER A 67 -13.24 -12.02 7.39
C SER A 67 -12.81 -10.57 7.21
N ALA A 68 -13.50 -9.67 7.91
CA ALA A 68 -13.33 -8.22 7.76
C ALA A 68 -11.94 -7.68 8.17
N ASN A 69 -11.18 -8.41 8.98
CA ASN A 69 -9.82 -8.00 9.39
C ASN A 69 -8.77 -8.14 8.27
N GLN A 70 -9.13 -8.71 7.12
CA GLN A 70 -8.31 -8.71 5.90
C GLN A 70 -8.88 -7.81 4.80
N GLU A 71 -9.92 -7.03 5.11
CA GLU A 71 -10.58 -6.13 4.17
C GLU A 71 -10.33 -4.68 4.59
N TRP A 72 -9.86 -3.88 3.63
CA TRP A 72 -9.37 -2.53 3.85
C TRP A 72 -10.14 -1.55 2.99
N ASN A 73 -10.82 -0.60 3.62
CA ASN A 73 -11.35 0.57 2.95
C ASN A 73 -10.18 1.48 2.57
N VAL A 74 -10.07 1.74 1.27
CA VAL A 74 -9.07 2.60 0.65
C VAL A 74 -9.74 3.93 0.34
N THR A 75 -9.21 5.01 0.91
CA THR A 75 -9.62 6.38 0.57
C THR A 75 -8.43 7.08 -0.06
N VAL A 76 -8.67 7.74 -1.20
CA VAL A 76 -7.67 8.56 -1.89
C VAL A 76 -7.98 10.02 -1.61
N ASN A 77 -7.00 10.73 -1.03
CA ASN A 77 -7.10 12.13 -0.66
C ASN A 77 -6.82 13.05 -1.85
N SER A 78 -7.12 14.34 -1.71
CA SER A 78 -6.90 15.35 -2.77
C SER A 78 -5.41 15.56 -3.10
N ASP A 79 -4.52 15.29 -2.16
CA ASP A 79 -3.06 15.31 -2.32
C ASP A 79 -2.49 14.00 -2.91
N ARG A 80 -3.37 13.08 -3.33
CA ARG A 80 -3.06 11.75 -3.87
C ARG A 80 -2.41 10.78 -2.87
N THR A 81 -2.44 11.11 -1.58
CA THR A 81 -2.14 10.12 -0.54
C THR A 81 -3.35 9.21 -0.31
N THR A 82 -3.10 8.05 0.28
CA THR A 82 -4.11 7.02 0.54
C THR A 82 -4.14 6.72 2.02
N THR A 83 -5.33 6.58 2.59
CA THR A 83 -5.53 6.01 3.92
C THR A 83 -6.14 4.62 3.80
N LEU A 84 -5.73 3.72 4.70
CA LEU A 84 -6.24 2.35 4.78
C LEU A 84 -6.96 2.17 6.11
N GLN A 85 -8.19 1.67 6.09
CA GLN A 85 -8.97 1.41 7.30
C GLN A 85 -9.53 -0.01 7.29
N SER A 86 -9.32 -0.77 8.36
CA SER A 86 -10.00 -2.04 8.61
C SER A 86 -11.04 -1.84 9.71
N ILE A 87 -12.22 -2.47 9.59
CA ILE A 87 -13.32 -2.47 10.58
C ILE A 87 -13.64 -1.08 11.18
N SER A 88 -12.87 -0.62 12.16
CA SER A 88 -12.98 0.71 12.79
C SER A 88 -11.64 1.43 13.02
N SER A 89 -10.49 0.83 12.65
CA SER A 89 -9.16 1.41 12.86
C SER A 89 -8.41 1.66 11.56
N PHE A 90 -7.59 2.71 11.57
CA PHE A 90 -6.72 3.08 10.47
C PHE A 90 -5.36 2.42 10.59
N VAL A 91 -4.75 2.13 9.46
CA VAL A 91 -3.33 1.76 9.39
C VAL A 91 -2.48 2.99 9.68
N GLN A 92 -1.46 2.79 10.51
CA GLN A 92 -0.41 3.75 10.84
C GLN A 92 0.96 3.12 10.74
N HIS A 93 1.98 3.98 10.67
CA HIS A 93 3.37 3.61 10.91
C HIS A 93 3.77 4.06 12.32
N THR A 94 4.48 3.22 13.05
CA THR A 94 5.00 3.52 14.39
C THR A 94 6.45 3.06 14.49
N THR A 95 7.23 3.69 15.37
CA THR A 95 8.58 3.22 15.67
C THR A 95 8.51 2.23 16.82
N ALA A 96 8.86 0.98 16.58
CA ALA A 96 8.96 -0.05 17.60
C ALA A 96 10.15 0.18 18.54
N ASN A 97 10.15 -0.48 19.69
CA ASN A 97 11.19 -0.31 20.73
C ASN A 97 12.62 -0.65 20.26
N ASN A 98 12.74 -1.46 19.21
CA ASN A 98 14.02 -1.81 18.60
C ASN A 98 14.49 -0.78 17.54
N GLY A 99 13.77 0.32 17.38
CA GLY A 99 14.05 1.37 16.40
C GLY A 99 13.48 1.12 15.00
N ASN A 100 12.90 -0.06 14.73
CA ASN A 100 12.31 -0.34 13.43
C ASN A 100 10.98 0.39 13.27
N THR A 101 10.71 0.90 12.07
CA THR A 101 9.37 1.36 11.71
C THR A 101 8.51 0.15 11.35
N VAL A 102 7.35 0.04 11.99
CA VAL A 102 6.39 -1.05 11.82
C VAL A 102 5.00 -0.50 11.50
N VAL A 103 4.15 -1.36 10.96
CA VAL A 103 2.77 -1.02 10.65
C VAL A 103 1.84 -1.51 11.77
N SER A 104 1.00 -0.62 12.27
CA SER A 104 0.07 -0.88 13.38
C SER A 104 -1.27 -0.17 13.16
N LEU A 105 -2.26 -0.50 13.98
CA LEU A 105 -3.58 0.14 13.92
C LEU A 105 -3.68 1.33 14.87
N ASN A 106 -4.54 2.28 14.52
CA ASN A 106 -4.97 3.39 15.37
C ASN A 106 -6.48 3.66 15.16
N PRO A 107 -7.31 3.66 16.22
CA PRO A 107 -8.76 3.84 16.08
C PRO A 107 -9.19 5.26 15.66
N THR A 108 -8.35 6.27 15.86
CA THR A 108 -8.77 7.67 15.75
C THR A 108 -8.01 8.46 14.69
N THR A 109 -6.77 8.07 14.40
CA THR A 109 -5.87 8.89 13.59
C THR A 109 -5.47 8.13 12.32
N PRO A 110 -5.87 8.58 11.12
CA PRO A 110 -5.37 8.01 9.88
C PRO A 110 -3.92 8.42 9.63
N SER A 111 -3.11 7.53 9.02
CA SER A 111 -1.84 7.91 8.40
C SER A 111 -1.99 7.95 6.87
N PRO A 112 -1.54 9.02 6.21
CA PRO A 112 -1.47 9.05 4.75
C PRO A 112 -0.29 8.20 4.26
N PHE A 113 -0.50 7.48 3.16
CA PHE A 113 0.52 6.71 2.45
C PHE A 113 0.57 7.11 0.98
N GLU A 114 1.77 7.16 0.41
CA GLU A 114 1.97 7.29 -1.03
C GLU A 114 1.84 5.91 -1.70
N ILE A 115 0.99 5.81 -2.71
CA ILE A 115 0.93 4.61 -3.56
C ILE A 115 1.76 4.83 -4.82
N LYS A 116 2.87 4.10 -4.93
CA LYS A 116 3.80 4.21 -6.06
C LYS A 116 3.65 3.01 -7.00
N PRO A 117 3.64 3.22 -8.32
CA PRO A 117 3.61 2.09 -9.25
C PRO A 117 4.86 1.20 -9.11
N ALA A 118 4.66 -0.11 -9.23
CA ALA A 118 5.71 -1.12 -9.34
C ALA A 118 5.50 -1.97 -10.59
N ALA A 119 6.51 -2.76 -11.00
CA ALA A 119 6.43 -3.60 -12.20
C ALA A 119 5.26 -4.61 -12.16
N ASN A 120 4.93 -5.12 -10.97
CA ASN A 120 3.92 -6.17 -10.81
C ASN A 120 2.82 -5.83 -9.78
N GLY A 121 2.89 -4.65 -9.17
CA GLY A 121 1.99 -4.22 -8.09
C GLY A 121 2.13 -2.73 -7.84
N VAL A 122 2.02 -2.36 -6.58
CA VAL A 122 2.34 -1.02 -6.08
C VAL A 122 3.20 -1.11 -4.82
N PHE A 123 3.96 -0.07 -4.55
CA PHE A 123 4.58 0.17 -3.25
C PHE A 123 3.65 1.05 -2.41
N ILE A 124 3.57 0.78 -1.11
CA ILE A 124 2.84 1.59 -0.12
C ILE A 124 3.89 2.24 0.77
N CYS A 125 4.08 3.55 0.65
CA CYS A 125 5.25 4.24 1.21
C CYS A 125 4.89 5.48 2.04
N ILE A 126 5.86 5.93 2.83
CA ILE A 126 5.92 7.26 3.44
C ILE A 126 7.20 7.97 2.97
N ASP A 127 7.17 9.30 2.99
CA ASP A 127 8.29 10.19 2.63
C ASP A 127 8.96 9.83 1.31
N GLY A 128 8.18 9.25 0.39
CA GLY A 128 8.62 8.70 -0.88
C GLY A 128 9.61 7.53 -0.88
N CYS A 129 10.24 7.16 0.23
CA CYS A 129 11.39 6.24 0.22
C CYS A 129 11.31 5.08 1.21
N THR A 130 10.34 5.07 2.14
CA THR A 130 10.21 4.00 3.14
C THR A 130 8.88 3.29 2.94
N CYS A 131 8.90 1.99 2.62
CA CYS A 131 7.73 1.27 2.11
C CYS A 131 7.42 -0.01 2.90
N PHE A 132 6.14 -0.41 2.86
CA PHE A 132 5.64 -1.64 3.46
C PHE A 132 6.44 -2.83 2.95
N THR A 133 6.99 -3.60 3.89
CA THR A 133 7.80 -4.78 3.62
C THR A 133 7.19 -5.98 4.33
N GLY A 134 6.73 -6.95 3.55
CA GLY A 134 6.10 -8.17 4.04
C GLY A 134 7.11 -9.29 4.26
N SER A 135 6.93 -10.07 5.32
CA SER A 135 7.66 -11.32 5.53
C SER A 135 7.10 -12.45 4.65
N SER A 136 7.92 -13.47 4.38
CA SER A 136 7.45 -14.75 3.84
C SER A 136 6.78 -15.63 4.89
N THR A 137 6.92 -15.30 6.17
CA THR A 137 6.38 -16.05 7.30
C THR A 137 5.06 -15.43 7.74
N SER A 138 3.99 -16.22 7.70
CA SER A 138 2.67 -15.84 8.21
C SER A 138 2.75 -15.43 9.69
N ASN A 139 1.86 -14.53 10.11
CA ASN A 139 1.79 -13.98 11.46
C ASN A 139 2.99 -13.09 11.84
N THR A 140 3.69 -12.54 10.85
CA THR A 140 4.76 -11.56 11.07
C THR A 140 4.23 -10.15 10.84
N GLN A 141 4.56 -9.21 11.72
CA GLN A 141 4.23 -7.80 11.55
C GLN A 141 4.89 -7.22 10.30
N ILE A 142 4.16 -6.38 9.56
CA ILE A 142 4.69 -5.65 8.42
C ILE A 142 5.64 -4.56 8.93
N THR A 143 6.84 -4.54 8.38
CA THR A 143 7.84 -3.49 8.63
C THR A 143 7.77 -2.42 7.56
N MET A 144 8.41 -1.28 7.80
CA MET A 144 8.65 -0.29 6.78
C MET A 144 10.16 -0.11 6.59
N GLU A 145 10.63 -0.30 5.36
CA GLU A 145 12.05 -0.35 5.03
C GLU A 145 12.33 0.53 3.81
N PRO A 146 13.59 0.95 3.58
CA PRO A 146 13.97 1.67 2.38
C PRO A 146 13.52 0.95 1.11
N LEU A 147 13.01 1.70 0.14
CA LEU A 147 12.54 1.18 -1.14
C LEU A 147 13.70 0.56 -1.92
N THR A 148 13.64 -0.74 -2.14
CA THR A 148 14.63 -1.52 -2.92
C THR A 148 14.05 -2.01 -4.25
N GLY A 149 12.73 -2.01 -4.39
CA GLY A 149 12.04 -2.62 -5.53
C GLY A 149 11.86 -4.13 -5.43
N ALA A 150 12.22 -4.74 -4.29
CA ALA A 150 12.02 -6.15 -4.04
C ALA A 150 10.53 -6.55 -4.05
N LEU A 151 10.25 -7.80 -4.42
CA LEU A 151 8.87 -8.30 -4.52
C LEU A 151 8.13 -8.30 -3.17
N ASN A 152 8.85 -8.43 -2.06
CA ASN A 152 8.27 -8.37 -0.72
C ASN A 152 7.85 -6.95 -0.31
N GLN A 153 8.22 -5.93 -1.09
CA GLN A 153 7.73 -4.56 -0.97
C GLN A 153 6.59 -4.24 -1.94
N SER A 154 6.26 -5.17 -2.86
CA SER A 154 5.24 -4.98 -3.89
C SER A 154 3.92 -5.64 -3.49
N TRP A 155 2.82 -4.90 -3.65
CA TRP A 155 1.50 -5.30 -3.18
C TRP A 155 0.46 -5.21 -4.30
N VAL A 156 -0.55 -6.07 -4.25
CA VAL A 156 -1.69 -6.06 -5.17
C VAL A 156 -2.97 -5.80 -4.38
N PHE A 157 -3.75 -4.84 -4.86
CA PHE A 157 -5.08 -4.51 -4.33
C PHE A 157 -6.12 -5.33 -5.09
N GLN A 158 -6.76 -6.28 -4.42
CA GLN A 158 -7.83 -7.11 -4.95
C GLN A 158 -9.19 -6.58 -4.47
N PRO A 159 -10.08 -6.11 -5.36
CA PRO A 159 -11.38 -5.60 -4.95
C PRO A 159 -12.20 -6.63 -4.16
N VAL A 160 -12.91 -6.17 -3.12
CA VAL A 160 -13.83 -6.99 -2.32
C VAL A 160 -15.26 -6.62 -2.69
N GLY A 161 -15.93 -7.52 -3.42
CA GLY A 161 -17.31 -7.32 -3.88
C GLY A 161 -17.40 -6.30 -5.01
N ASN A 162 -17.95 -6.74 -6.14
CA ASN A 162 -18.64 -5.86 -7.08
C ASN A 162 -20.13 -6.18 -6.97
#